data_AF-A0A7S0QIV5-F1
#
_entry.id   AF-A0A7S0QIV5-F1
#
_cell.length_a   1.000
_cell.length_b   1.000
_cell.length_c   1.000
_cell.angle_alpha   90.00
_cell.angle_beta   90.00
_cell.angle_gamma   90.00
#
_symmetry.space_group_name_H-M   'P 1'
#
loop_
_entity.id
_entity.type
_entity.pdbx_description
1 polymer ?
#
loop_
_entity_poly.entity_id
_entity_poly.type
_entity_poly.pdbx_seq_one_letter_code
_entity_poly.pdbx_strand_id
1 'polypeptide(L)'
;VMGKAGKLDVEVLSLFGASDSAGFMDKTDPYIKMTLHDGQFDAGGPHIGETLKTTIKNNAGGNANWNEKFVLNKPEHMDVLRFQLYDSDNLNDDYMGSIDLDLNKVIEEGGPTQKSVSKTLELVNGGKPVGKLSVSVKITA
;
A
#
# COMPACT_ATOMS: atom_id res chain seq x y z
N VAL A 1 13.61 -18.96 -1.07
CA VAL A 1 14.34 -17.67 -1.13
C VAL A 1 14.11 -17.02 0.22
N MET A 2 15.17 -16.72 0.98
CA MET A 2 15.03 -16.01 2.27
C MET A 2 14.78 -14.52 1.98
N GLY A 3 14.04 -13.84 2.86
CA GLY A 3 13.76 -12.41 2.74
C GLY A 3 15.03 -11.56 2.72
N LYS A 4 14.92 -10.28 2.35
CA LYS A 4 16.06 -9.35 2.31
C LYS A 4 15.85 -8.20 3.29
N ALA A 5 16.80 -7.97 4.19
CA ALA A 5 16.79 -6.78 5.04
C ALA A 5 17.29 -5.55 4.26
N GLY A 6 16.88 -4.34 4.68
CA GLY A 6 17.36 -3.09 4.09
C GLY A 6 16.40 -1.92 4.26
N LYS A 7 16.51 -0.95 3.35
CA LYS A 7 15.54 0.14 3.19
C LYS A 7 14.52 -0.23 2.11
N LEU A 8 13.25 0.00 2.42
CA LEU A 8 12.14 -0.15 1.50
C LEU A 8 11.72 1.26 1.05
N ASP A 9 12.12 1.64 -0.15
CA ASP A 9 11.71 2.87 -0.80
C ASP A 9 10.34 2.64 -1.48
N VAL A 10 9.33 3.40 -1.07
CA VAL A 10 7.97 3.30 -1.60
C VAL A 10 7.55 4.67 -2.13
N GLU A 11 7.14 4.74 -3.38
CA GLU A 11 6.50 5.91 -3.96
C GLU A 11 5.04 5.59 -4.25
N VAL A 12 4.14 6.30 -3.57
CA VAL A 12 2.70 6.22 -3.82
C VAL A 12 2.34 7.27 -4.87
N LEU A 13 1.98 6.83 -6.07
CA LEU A 13 1.78 7.71 -7.21
C LEU A 13 0.34 8.20 -7.26
N SER A 14 -0.61 7.29 -7.47
CA SER A 14 -2.00 7.65 -7.72
C SER A 14 -3.00 6.54 -7.40
N LEU A 15 -4.23 6.95 -7.10
CA LEU A 15 -5.43 6.12 -7.01
C LEU A 15 -6.32 6.45 -8.20
N PHE A 16 -6.90 5.42 -8.81
CA PHE A 16 -7.85 5.57 -9.90
C PHE A 16 -9.10 4.72 -9.68
N GLY A 17 -10.26 5.32 -10.00
CA GLY A 17 -11.53 4.63 -10.09
C GLY A 17 -11.99 4.02 -8.77
N ALA A 18 -11.69 4.67 -7.65
CA ALA A 18 -12.14 4.17 -6.36
C ALA A 18 -13.65 4.35 -6.18
N SER A 19 -14.29 3.34 -5.59
CA SER A 19 -15.74 3.28 -5.38
C SER A 19 -16.09 2.53 -4.11
N ASP A 20 -17.20 2.90 -3.49
CA ASP A 20 -17.81 2.15 -2.41
C ASP A 20 -18.95 1.26 -2.93
N SER A 21 -19.69 0.62 -2.01
CA SER A 21 -20.87 -0.18 -2.38
C SER A 21 -22.05 0.64 -2.92
N ALA A 22 -22.06 1.96 -2.76
CA ALA A 22 -23.14 2.86 -3.17
C ALA A 22 -22.89 3.50 -4.55
N GLY A 23 -21.64 3.57 -5.03
CA GLY A 23 -21.32 4.03 -6.38
C GLY A 23 -19.97 4.75 -6.51
N PHE A 24 -19.88 5.69 -7.45
CA PHE A 24 -18.67 6.49 -7.67
C PHE A 24 -18.55 7.58 -6.61
N MET A 25 -17.37 7.63 -5.99
CA MET A 25 -17.05 8.52 -4.88
C MET A 25 -16.70 9.90 -5.42
N ASP A 26 -17.60 10.88 -5.28
CA ASP A 26 -17.41 12.24 -5.82
C ASP A 26 -16.89 13.24 -4.78
N LYS A 27 -16.85 12.89 -3.49
CA LYS A 27 -16.47 13.79 -2.38
C LYS A 27 -15.59 13.16 -1.29
N THR A 28 -14.90 12.08 -1.61
CA THR A 28 -14.03 11.42 -0.64
C THR A 28 -12.69 12.15 -0.52
N ASP A 29 -12.09 12.05 0.65
CA ASP A 29 -10.81 12.59 1.10
C ASP A 29 -9.79 11.44 1.25
N PRO A 30 -9.39 10.77 0.15
CA PRO A 30 -8.62 9.55 0.22
C PRO A 30 -7.20 9.76 0.76
N TYR A 31 -6.72 8.75 1.49
CA TYR A 31 -5.30 8.56 1.76
C TYR A 31 -4.94 7.06 1.80
N ILE A 32 -3.66 6.75 1.60
CA ILE A 32 -3.13 5.39 1.66
C ILE A 32 -2.31 5.22 2.93
N LYS A 33 -2.68 4.22 3.73
CA LYS A 33 -1.88 3.71 4.85
C LYS A 33 -1.06 2.52 4.38
N MET A 34 0.22 2.53 4.68
CA MET A 34 1.18 1.48 4.38
C MET A 34 1.62 0.82 5.68
N THR A 35 1.57 -0.50 5.75
CA THR A 35 1.97 -1.27 6.93
C THR A 35 2.87 -2.43 6.51
N LEU A 36 4.07 -2.50 7.07
CA LEU A 36 4.97 -3.63 6.86
C LEU A 36 4.63 -4.77 7.83
N HIS A 37 4.58 -6.02 7.36
CA HIS A 37 4.39 -7.21 8.19
C HIS A 37 5.03 -8.46 7.59
N ASP A 38 5.11 -9.56 8.33
CA ASP A 38 5.87 -10.78 7.99
C ASP A 38 5.01 -11.91 7.41
N GLY A 39 3.81 -11.60 6.91
CA GLY A 39 2.92 -12.55 6.24
C GLY A 39 2.42 -13.74 7.07
N GLN A 40 2.97 -13.97 8.26
CA GLN A 40 2.62 -15.06 9.16
C GLN A 40 1.26 -14.77 9.83
N PHE A 41 0.31 -15.68 9.63
CA PHE A 41 -1.00 -15.68 10.30
C PHE A 41 -1.06 -16.70 11.45
N ASP A 42 0.09 -17.22 11.84
CA ASP A 42 0.30 -18.17 12.92
C ASP A 42 -0.32 -17.66 14.23
N ALA A 43 -0.41 -18.53 15.25
CA ALA A 43 -1.16 -18.28 16.50
C ALA A 43 -0.82 -16.98 17.28
N GLY A 44 0.22 -16.24 16.90
CA GLY A 44 0.58 -14.92 17.43
C GLY A 44 0.03 -13.71 16.65
N GLY A 45 -0.62 -13.92 15.50
CA GLY A 45 -1.00 -12.86 14.57
C GLY A 45 0.20 -12.29 13.79
N PRO A 46 -0.04 -11.40 12.81
CA PRO A 46 1.04 -10.80 12.03
C PRO A 46 1.95 -9.94 12.92
N HIS A 47 3.27 -10.09 12.79
CA HIS A 47 4.18 -9.13 13.39
C HIS A 47 4.06 -7.82 12.59
N ILE A 48 3.50 -6.79 13.23
CA ILE A 48 3.27 -5.50 12.61
C ILE A 48 4.50 -4.61 12.82
N GLY A 49 5.11 -4.20 11.71
CA GLY A 49 6.21 -3.25 11.67
C GLY A 49 5.75 -1.80 11.55
N GLU A 50 6.65 -0.98 10.99
CA GLU A 50 6.42 0.45 10.80
C GLU A 50 5.19 0.72 9.90
N THR A 51 4.47 1.79 10.24
CA THR A 51 3.28 2.25 9.53
C THR A 51 3.47 3.70 9.09
N LEU A 52 3.19 3.99 7.82
CA LEU A 52 3.22 5.33 7.25
C LEU A 52 1.92 5.61 6.50
N LYS A 53 1.61 6.88 6.24
CA LYS A 53 0.48 7.26 5.41
C LYS A 53 0.81 8.43 4.50
N THR A 54 0.11 8.50 3.37
CA THR A 54 0.14 9.68 2.49
C THR A 54 -0.58 10.87 3.11
N THR A 55 -0.39 12.05 2.52
CA THR A 55 -1.30 13.17 2.78
C THR A 55 -2.73 12.82 2.35
N ILE A 56 -3.70 13.46 3.02
CA ILE A 56 -5.11 13.38 2.67
C ILE A 56 -5.37 14.29 1.47
N LYS A 57 -6.14 13.80 0.48
CA LYS A 57 -6.53 14.57 -0.71
C LYS A 57 -7.99 14.99 -0.62
N ASN A 58 -8.23 16.16 -0.07
CA ASN A 58 -9.58 16.66 0.16
C ASN A 58 -10.40 16.79 -1.15
N ASN A 59 -11.63 16.30 -1.14
CA ASN A 59 -12.61 16.27 -2.23
C ASN A 59 -12.04 15.71 -3.54
N ALA A 60 -11.14 14.73 -3.46
CA ALA A 60 -10.56 14.10 -4.64
C ALA A 60 -11.47 13.02 -5.24
N GLY A 61 -12.44 12.53 -4.46
CA GLY A 61 -13.32 11.46 -4.90
C GLY A 61 -12.53 10.17 -5.17
N GLY A 62 -12.97 9.39 -6.15
CA GLY A 62 -12.37 8.12 -6.52
C GLY A 62 -10.99 8.21 -7.18
N ASN A 63 -10.42 9.41 -7.37
CA ASN A 63 -9.15 9.58 -8.05
C ASN A 63 -8.24 10.57 -7.31
N ALA A 64 -7.01 10.17 -7.02
CA ALA A 64 -6.06 11.02 -6.30
C ALA A 64 -4.65 10.84 -6.82
N ASN A 65 -3.83 11.91 -6.76
CA ASN A 65 -2.41 11.87 -7.08
C ASN A 65 -1.61 12.37 -5.87
N TRP A 66 -0.71 11.53 -5.36
CA TRP A 66 0.15 11.87 -4.23
C TRP A 66 1.57 12.18 -4.71
N ASN A 67 2.18 11.28 -5.48
CA ASN A 67 3.61 11.32 -5.82
C ASN A 67 4.50 11.49 -4.57
N GLU A 68 4.12 10.78 -3.51
CA GLU A 68 4.78 10.88 -2.20
C GLU A 68 5.72 9.69 -1.99
N LYS A 69 6.89 9.97 -1.41
CA LYS A 69 7.97 9.00 -1.20
C LYS A 69 8.16 8.73 0.28
N PHE A 70 8.32 7.46 0.60
CA PHE A 70 8.49 6.94 1.94
C PHE A 70 9.67 5.98 1.96
N VAL A 71 10.34 5.91 3.11
CA VAL A 71 11.44 4.98 3.34
C VAL A 71 11.16 4.28 4.65
N LEU A 72 10.96 2.97 4.60
CA LEU A 72 10.77 2.13 5.79
C LEU A 72 12.04 1.32 6.05
N ASN A 73 12.32 1.05 7.33
CA ASN A 73 13.28 0.01 7.68
C ASN A 73 12.61 -1.35 7.50
N LYS A 74 13.18 -2.20 6.64
CA LYS A 74 12.67 -3.54 6.36
C LYS A 74 13.55 -4.59 7.05
N PRO A 75 13.09 -5.21 8.14
CA PRO A 75 13.69 -6.43 8.67
C PRO A 75 13.63 -7.59 7.66
N GLU A 76 14.54 -8.55 7.79
CA GLU A 76 14.61 -9.71 6.87
C GLU A 76 13.29 -10.50 6.82
N HIS A 77 12.69 -10.75 7.99
CA HIS A 77 11.46 -11.52 8.15
C HIS A 77 10.20 -10.79 7.66
N MET A 78 10.24 -9.48 7.47
CA MET A 78 9.08 -8.68 7.08
C MET A 78 8.96 -8.62 5.56
N ASP A 79 8.15 -9.48 4.96
CA ASP A 79 8.10 -9.72 3.51
C ASP A 79 6.79 -9.27 2.84
N VAL A 80 5.86 -8.66 3.57
CA VAL A 80 4.62 -8.11 3.03
C VAL A 80 4.49 -6.63 3.34
N LEU A 81 4.20 -5.83 2.32
CA LEU A 81 3.75 -4.45 2.47
C LEU A 81 2.26 -4.36 2.13
N ARG A 82 1.44 -4.07 3.14
CA ARG A 82 0.00 -3.85 2.98
C ARG A 82 -0.28 -2.39 2.68
N PHE A 83 -1.05 -2.15 1.64
CA PHE A 83 -1.66 -0.85 1.34
C PHE A 83 -3.13 -0.90 1.74
N GLN A 84 -3.60 0.11 2.46
CA GLN A 84 -4.99 0.27 2.85
C GLN A 84 -5.46 1.65 2.42
N LEU A 85 -6.57 1.69 1.69
CA LEU A 85 -7.25 2.92 1.31
C LEU A 85 -8.25 3.29 2.40
N TYR A 86 -8.19 4.54 2.80
CA TYR A 86 -9.11 5.16 3.74
C TYR A 86 -9.69 6.43 3.15
N ASP A 87 -10.91 6.73 3.53
CA ASP A 87 -11.55 8.04 3.38
C ASP A 87 -11.45 8.78 4.71
N SER A 88 -10.93 10.02 4.71
CA SER A 88 -10.80 10.76 5.97
C SER A 88 -12.03 11.60 6.27
N ASP A 89 -12.63 11.36 7.43
CA ASP A 89 -13.75 12.12 7.93
C ASP A 89 -13.43 12.72 9.30
N ASN A 90 -14.17 13.77 9.68
CA ASN A 90 -13.93 14.51 10.93
C ASN A 90 -14.05 13.66 12.22
N LEU A 91 -14.67 12.49 12.16
CA LEU A 91 -14.94 11.65 13.33
C LEU A 91 -14.17 10.33 13.30
N ASN A 92 -14.18 9.59 12.19
CA ASN A 92 -13.43 8.35 12.02
C ASN A 92 -13.07 8.18 10.55
N ASP A 93 -11.84 7.77 10.26
CA ASP A 93 -11.43 7.43 8.90
C ASP A 93 -12.07 6.10 8.47
N ASP A 94 -12.74 6.08 7.32
CA ASP A 94 -13.47 4.93 6.81
C ASP A 94 -12.56 4.02 5.98
N TYR A 95 -12.46 2.75 6.36
CA TYR A 95 -11.71 1.76 5.59
C TYR A 95 -12.45 1.39 4.30
N MET A 96 -11.76 1.52 3.18
CA MET A 96 -12.38 1.34 1.85
C MET A 96 -11.92 0.07 1.15
N GLY A 97 -10.67 -0.35 1.37
CA GLY A 97 -10.10 -1.56 0.78
C GLY A 97 -8.60 -1.68 1.00
N SER A 98 -8.04 -2.83 0.62
CA SER A 98 -6.62 -3.11 0.80
C SER A 98 -6.05 -4.05 -0.25
N ILE A 99 -4.72 -4.12 -0.29
CA ILE A 99 -3.98 -5.11 -1.06
C ILE A 99 -2.63 -5.38 -0.39
N ASP A 100 -2.20 -6.64 -0.43
CA ASP A 100 -0.89 -7.07 0.05
C ASP A 100 0.07 -7.18 -1.13
N LEU A 101 1.23 -6.53 -0.99
CA LEU A 101 2.34 -6.65 -1.92
C LEU A 101 3.41 -7.56 -1.33
N ASP A 102 3.64 -8.69 -1.98
CA ASP A 102 4.73 -9.62 -1.69
C ASP A 102 6.08 -9.01 -2.10
N LEU A 103 6.90 -8.68 -1.11
CA LEU A 103 8.19 -8.03 -1.31
C LEU A 103 9.25 -8.97 -1.87
N ASN A 104 9.10 -10.29 -1.72
CA ASN A 104 10.02 -11.25 -2.35
C ASN A 104 9.88 -11.20 -3.87
N LYS A 105 8.65 -11.09 -4.38
CA LYS A 105 8.40 -10.87 -5.82
C LYS A 105 8.99 -9.54 -6.31
N VAL A 106 8.91 -8.49 -5.50
CA VAL A 106 9.53 -7.20 -5.82
C VAL A 106 11.05 -7.32 -5.93
N ILE A 107 11.70 -8.07 -5.02
CA ILE A 107 13.16 -8.32 -5.05
C ILE A 107 13.54 -9.07 -6.33
N GLU A 108 12.78 -10.11 -6.67
CA GLU A 108 12.98 -10.92 -7.87
C GLU A 108 12.84 -10.07 -9.15
N GLU A 109 11.78 -9.28 -9.26
CA GLU A 109 11.52 -8.40 -10.41
C GLU A 109 12.53 -7.24 -10.52
N GLY A 110 13.01 -6.72 -9.39
CA GLY A 110 14.06 -5.70 -9.36
C GLY A 110 15.43 -6.24 -9.84
N GLY A 111 15.59 -7.56 -9.88
CA GLY A 111 16.78 -8.26 -10.34
C GLY A 111 18.04 -7.97 -9.51
N PRO A 112 19.23 -8.38 -9.98
CA PRO A 112 20.49 -8.21 -9.24
C PRO A 112 20.82 -6.76 -8.86
N THR A 113 20.38 -5.81 -9.68
CA THR A 113 20.59 -4.36 -9.46
C THR A 113 19.52 -3.72 -8.56
N GLN A 114 18.49 -4.48 -8.17
CA GLN A 114 17.38 -4.02 -7.33
C GLN A 114 16.78 -2.71 -7.87
N LYS A 115 16.38 -2.73 -9.14
CA LYS A 115 15.72 -1.59 -9.78
C LYS A 115 14.36 -1.35 -9.14
N SER A 116 13.86 -0.12 -9.26
CA SER A 116 12.49 0.20 -8.87
C SER A 116 11.51 -0.59 -9.73
N VAL A 117 10.50 -1.17 -9.09
CA VAL A 117 9.42 -1.94 -9.72
C VAL A 117 8.14 -1.13 -9.61
N SER A 118 7.57 -0.75 -10.74
CA SER A 118 6.26 -0.09 -10.80
C SER A 118 5.14 -1.12 -10.82
N LYS A 119 4.11 -0.93 -10.00
CA LYS A 119 2.94 -1.80 -9.90
C LYS A 119 1.66 -0.98 -9.99
N THR A 120 0.65 -1.54 -10.65
CA THR A 120 -0.75 -1.14 -10.49
C THR A 120 -1.47 -2.24 -9.75
N LEU A 121 -1.85 -1.97 -8.51
CA LEU A 121 -2.45 -2.91 -7.57
C LEU A 121 -3.96 -2.68 -7.50
N GLU A 122 -4.75 -3.75 -7.64
CA GLU A 122 -6.19 -3.66 -7.45
C GLU A 122 -6.51 -3.79 -5.95
N LEU A 123 -7.13 -2.76 -5.37
CA LEU A 123 -7.57 -2.75 -3.99
C LEU A 123 -8.89 -3.52 -3.89
N VAL A 124 -9.04 -4.31 -2.83
CA VAL A 124 -10.25 -5.12 -2.61
C VAL A 124 -10.86 -4.88 -1.23
N ASN A 125 -12.20 -4.96 -1.16
CA ASN A 125 -12.96 -4.94 0.08
C ASN A 125 -14.11 -5.95 -0.02
N GLY A 126 -14.20 -6.88 0.95
CA GLY A 126 -15.18 -7.97 0.90
C GLY A 126 -15.12 -8.80 -0.40
N GLY A 127 -13.94 -8.95 -1.01
CA GLY A 127 -13.74 -9.65 -2.28
C GLY A 127 -14.15 -8.87 -3.54
N LYS A 128 -14.58 -7.61 -3.40
CA LYS A 128 -14.92 -6.75 -4.54
C LYS A 128 -13.79 -5.76 -4.82
N PRO A 129 -13.40 -5.55 -6.09
CA PRO A 129 -12.51 -4.47 -6.47
C PRO A 129 -13.09 -3.11 -6.07
N VAL A 130 -12.29 -2.25 -5.44
CA VAL A 130 -12.72 -0.91 -5.01
C VAL A 130 -11.89 0.20 -5.60
N GLY A 131 -10.87 -0.08 -6.42
CA GLY A 131 -10.01 0.92 -7.05
C GLY A 131 -8.64 0.36 -7.43
N LYS A 132 -7.86 1.14 -8.17
CA LYS A 132 -6.49 0.76 -8.59
C LYS A 132 -5.47 1.75 -8.04
N LEU A 133 -4.47 1.24 -7.34
CA LEU A 133 -3.37 2.00 -6.75
C LEU A 133 -2.11 1.81 -7.58
N SER A 134 -1.51 2.90 -8.05
CA SER A 134 -0.20 2.88 -8.72
C SER A 134 0.91 3.22 -7.73
N VAL A 135 1.92 2.37 -7.65
CA VAL A 135 3.09 2.53 -6.77
C VAL A 135 4.37 2.19 -7.50
N SER A 136 5.49 2.70 -6.98
CA SER A 136 6.83 2.24 -7.33
C SER A 136 7.55 1.82 -6.06
N VAL A 137 8.18 0.64 -6.09
CA VAL A 137 8.79 0.04 -4.90
C VAL A 137 10.20 -0.43 -5.21
N LYS A 138 11.14 -0.18 -4.31
CA LYS A 138 12.53 -0.61 -4.41
C LYS A 138 13.05 -1.03 -3.04
N ILE A 139 13.87 -2.09 -3.01
CA ILE A 139 14.56 -2.53 -1.79
C ILE A 139 16.05 -2.31 -1.97
N THR A 140 16.63 -1.46 -1.13
CA THR A 140 18.07 -1.19 -1.10
C THR A 140 18.69 -1.82 0.15
N ALA A 141 19.80 -2.55 -0.02
CA ALA A 141 20.57 -3.13 1.08
C ALA A 141 21.51 -2.08 1.68
#